data_AF-A0A0P1EW29-F1
#
_entry.id   AF-A0A0P1EW29-F1
#
_cell.length_a   1.000
_cell.length_b   1.000
_cell.length_c   1.000
_cell.angle_alpha   90.00
_cell.angle_beta   90.00
_cell.angle_gamma   90.00
#
_symmetry.space_group_name_H-M   'P 1'
#
loop_
_entity.id
_entity.type
_entity.pdbx_description
1 polymer ?
#
loop_
_entity_poly.entity_id
_entity_poly.type
_entity_poly.pdbx_seq_one_letter_code
_entity_poly.pdbx_strand_id
1 'polypeptide(L)'
;MNKKPTIPETVTVTIPFRVAKRGGRKEVQLPPGTHNRSPDYTLIKAVARAYRWRQILEDGDMGTIAELAEFEKISPSYLTRVMRLTLLAPDIIEAILDGNPPSVGMTELLDPMTHVWAEQRSALGYEGR
;
A
#
# COMPACT_ATOMS: atom_id res chain seq x y z
N MET A 1 50.34 30.99 17.52
CA MET A 1 48.88 31.25 17.62
C MET A 1 48.16 30.39 16.60
N ASN A 2 47.44 29.34 17.01
CA ASN A 2 46.63 28.53 16.10
C ASN A 2 45.14 28.78 16.39
N LYS A 3 44.43 29.33 15.40
CA LYS A 3 42.98 29.60 15.47
C LYS A 3 42.22 28.27 15.49
N LYS A 4 41.35 28.08 16.49
CA LYS A 4 40.36 26.99 16.48
C LYS A 4 39.37 27.22 15.32
N PRO A 5 38.94 26.17 14.60
CA PRO A 5 37.96 26.33 13.53
C PRO A 5 36.61 26.76 14.15
N THR A 6 36.09 27.89 13.68
CA THR A 6 34.80 28.44 14.06
C THR A 6 33.69 27.59 13.43
N ILE A 7 32.88 26.94 14.25
CA ILE A 7 31.69 26.20 13.79
C ILE A 7 30.65 27.26 13.39
N PRO A 8 30.08 27.21 12.17
CA PRO A 8 29.06 28.16 11.76
C PRO A 8 27.80 28.02 12.63
N GLU A 9 27.17 29.14 12.99
CA GLU A 9 25.93 29.19 13.80
C GLU A 9 24.73 28.51 13.12
N THR A 10 24.78 28.31 11.79
CA THR A 10 23.70 27.66 11.04
C THR A 10 24.26 26.63 10.06
N VAL A 11 23.66 25.43 10.05
CA VAL A 11 23.92 24.37 9.08
C VAL A 11 22.73 24.28 8.14
N THR A 12 22.96 24.54 6.85
CA THR A 12 21.94 24.33 5.80
C THR A 12 22.11 22.95 5.21
N VAL A 13 21.06 22.11 5.31
CA VAL A 13 21.03 20.78 4.70
C VAL A 13 20.05 20.79 3.53
N THR A 14 20.54 20.50 2.32
CA THR A 14 19.70 20.34 1.13
C THR A 14 19.37 18.86 0.95
N ILE A 15 18.11 18.49 1.15
CA ILE A 15 17.64 17.11 1.01
C ILE A 15 16.71 17.02 -0.21
N PRO A 16 17.01 16.20 -1.22
CA PRO A 16 16.07 15.96 -2.31
C PRO A 16 14.87 15.16 -1.76
N PHE A 17 13.65 15.66 -1.99
CA PHE A 17 12.42 14.99 -1.62
C PHE A 17 11.39 15.08 -2.75
N ARG A 18 10.44 14.13 -2.79
CA ARG A 18 9.34 14.14 -3.75
C ARG A 18 8.02 14.29 -3.01
N VAL A 19 7.14 15.18 -3.44
CA VAL A 19 5.78 15.26 -2.87
C VAL A 19 4.86 14.37 -3.69
N ALA A 20 4.24 13.39 -3.04
CA ALA A 20 3.20 12.55 -3.63
C ALA A 20 1.84 12.85 -2.99
N LYS A 21 0.76 12.44 -3.67
CA LYS A 21 -0.60 12.50 -3.13
C LYS A 21 -1.09 11.09 -2.87
N ARG A 22 -1.59 10.84 -1.66
CA ARG A 22 -2.23 9.57 -1.28
C ARG A 22 -3.60 9.87 -0.70
N GLY A 23 -4.67 9.47 -1.40
CA GLY A 23 -6.05 9.76 -0.98
C GLY A 23 -6.32 11.25 -0.72
N GLY A 24 -5.69 12.14 -1.50
CA GLY A 24 -5.81 13.60 -1.32
C GLY A 24 -4.85 14.22 -0.30
N ARG A 25 -4.18 13.43 0.55
CA ARG A 25 -3.14 13.92 1.48
C ARG A 25 -1.81 14.12 0.75
N LYS A 26 -1.17 15.28 0.93
CA LYS A 26 0.20 15.52 0.45
C LYS A 26 1.19 14.83 1.40
N GLU A 27 2.07 14.01 0.85
CA GLU A 27 3.05 13.25 1.60
C GLU A 27 4.45 13.46 1.02
N VAL A 28 5.44 13.64 1.89
CA VAL A 28 6.86 13.74 1.51
C VAL A 28 7.42 12.33 1.38
N GLN A 29 7.80 11.96 0.17
CA GLN A 29 8.53 10.72 -0.09
C GLN A 29 10.02 10.96 0.16
N LEU A 30 10.57 10.17 1.08
CA LEU A 30 11.99 10.10 1.39
C LEU A 30 12.74 9.31 0.29
N PRO A 31 14.06 9.48 0.17
CA PRO A 31 14.88 8.72 -0.76
C PRO A 31 14.74 7.19 -0.56
N PRO A 32 14.89 6.38 -1.62
CA PRO A 32 14.89 4.92 -1.52
C PRO A 32 15.88 4.44 -0.44
N GLY A 33 15.43 3.54 0.43
CA GLY A 33 16.23 3.04 1.56
C GLY A 33 15.96 3.74 2.90
N THR A 34 15.30 4.89 2.91
CA THR A 34 14.94 5.59 4.16
C THR A 34 13.57 5.11 4.65
N HIS A 35 13.57 4.11 5.54
CA HIS A 35 12.35 3.49 6.06
C HIS A 35 11.89 4.22 7.33
N ASN A 36 11.16 5.33 7.17
CA ASN A 36 10.47 5.99 8.29
C ASN A 36 9.00 6.23 7.97
N ARG A 37 8.36 5.24 7.34
CA ARG A 37 6.90 5.20 7.18
C ARG A 37 6.35 4.26 8.23
N SER A 38 5.45 4.76 9.09
CA SER A 38 4.59 3.86 9.86
C SER A 38 3.82 2.99 8.87
N PRO A 39 3.79 1.65 9.04
CA PRO A 39 3.00 0.78 8.19
C PRO A 39 1.55 1.25 8.13
N ASP A 40 0.96 1.20 6.94
CA ASP A 40 -0.46 1.46 6.78
C ASP A 40 -1.25 0.23 7.25
N TYR A 41 -1.51 0.16 8.55
CA TYR A 41 -2.27 -0.92 9.16
C TYR A 41 -3.68 -1.09 8.59
N THR A 42 -4.26 -0.04 7.99
CA THR A 42 -5.57 -0.15 7.34
C THR A 42 -5.44 -0.98 6.07
N LEU A 43 -4.43 -0.69 5.25
CA LEU A 43 -4.14 -1.43 4.03
C LEU A 43 -3.71 -2.88 4.32
N ILE A 44 -2.84 -3.07 5.30
CA ILE A 44 -2.40 -4.41 5.73
C ILE A 44 -3.60 -5.25 6.19
N LYS A 45 -4.50 -4.69 7.01
CA LYS A 45 -5.71 -5.39 7.45
C LYS A 45 -6.67 -5.70 6.30
N ALA A 46 -6.75 -4.84 5.28
CA ALA A 46 -7.59 -5.09 4.12
C ALA A 46 -7.05 -6.26 3.28
N VAL A 47 -5.73 -6.31 3.06
CA VAL A 47 -5.08 -7.48 2.42
C VAL A 47 -5.35 -8.74 3.23
N ALA A 48 -5.12 -8.72 4.54
CA ALA A 48 -5.37 -9.88 5.40
C ALA A 48 -6.84 -10.35 5.33
N ARG A 49 -7.81 -9.43 5.34
CA ARG A 49 -9.23 -9.75 5.16
C ARG A 49 -9.52 -10.37 3.81
N ALA A 50 -8.97 -9.81 2.74
CA ALA A 50 -9.16 -10.32 1.38
C ALA A 50 -8.73 -11.80 1.26
N TYR A 51 -7.56 -12.14 1.81
CA TYR A 51 -7.08 -13.53 1.82
C TYR A 51 -7.92 -14.43 2.72
N ARG A 52 -8.35 -13.96 3.90
CA ARG A 52 -9.25 -14.72 4.79
C ARG A 52 -10.58 -15.04 4.11
N TRP A 53 -11.19 -14.04 3.46
CA TRP A 53 -12.46 -14.22 2.76
C TRP A 53 -12.33 -15.14 1.56
N ARG A 54 -11.22 -15.06 0.82
CA ARG A 54 -10.93 -16.03 -0.24
C ARG A 54 -10.89 -17.45 0.31
N GLN A 55 -10.19 -17.65 1.42
CA GLN A 55 -10.12 -18.96 2.05
C GLN A 55 -11.49 -19.48 2.49
N ILE A 56 -12.34 -18.66 3.14
CA ILE A 56 -13.71 -19.06 3.54
C ILE A 56 -14.54 -19.54 2.32
N LEU A 57 -14.40 -18.85 1.18
CA LEU A 57 -15.08 -19.22 -0.05
C LEU A 57 -14.48 -20.48 -0.70
N GLU A 58 -13.15 -20.64 -0.66
CA GLU A 58 -12.43 -21.80 -1.20
C GLU A 58 -12.68 -23.07 -0.36
N ASP A 59 -12.77 -22.93 0.95
CA ASP A 59 -13.05 -24.02 1.90
C ASP A 59 -14.53 -24.43 1.87
N GLY A 60 -15.40 -23.62 1.26
CA GLY A 60 -16.84 -23.89 1.13
C GLY A 60 -17.64 -23.61 2.41
N ASP A 61 -17.03 -22.95 3.40
CA ASP A 61 -17.69 -22.50 4.64
C ASP A 61 -18.86 -21.54 4.33
N MET A 62 -18.78 -20.81 3.21
CA MET A 62 -19.86 -20.00 2.65
C MET A 62 -19.91 -20.18 1.13
N GLY A 63 -21.12 -20.29 0.57
CA GLY A 63 -21.33 -20.63 -0.83
C GLY A 63 -21.27 -19.44 -1.78
N THR A 64 -21.42 -18.20 -1.29
CA THR A 64 -21.43 -17.01 -2.16
C THR A 64 -20.82 -15.76 -1.50
N ILE A 65 -20.41 -14.81 -2.33
CA ILE A 65 -20.02 -13.45 -1.91
C ILE A 65 -21.15 -12.74 -1.15
N ALA A 66 -22.41 -12.97 -1.54
CA ALA A 66 -23.55 -12.32 -0.90
C ALA A 66 -23.75 -12.82 0.54
N GLU A 67 -23.67 -14.13 0.74
CA GLU A 67 -23.74 -14.77 2.06
C GLU A 67 -22.61 -14.31 2.98
N LEU A 68 -21.37 -14.30 2.47
CA LEU A 68 -20.23 -13.81 3.23
C LEU A 68 -20.34 -12.32 3.58
N ALA A 69 -20.85 -11.50 2.66
CA ALA A 69 -21.07 -10.08 2.91
C ALA A 69 -22.13 -9.84 3.98
N GLU A 70 -23.21 -10.63 3.98
CA GLU A 70 -24.25 -10.60 5.01
C GLU A 70 -23.68 -10.98 6.38
N PHE A 71 -22.89 -12.06 6.45
CA PHE A 71 -22.22 -12.50 7.67
C PHE A 71 -21.27 -11.43 8.24
N GLU A 72 -20.45 -10.82 7.39
CA GLU A 72 -19.52 -9.75 7.75
C GLU A 72 -20.20 -8.38 7.95
N LYS A 73 -21.52 -8.29 7.67
CA LYS A 73 -22.33 -7.05 7.77
C LYS A 73 -21.76 -5.90 6.94
N ILE A 74 -21.30 -6.21 5.74
CA ILE A 74 -20.78 -5.25 4.76
C ILE A 74 -21.51 -5.40 3.43
N SER A 75 -21.38 -4.41 2.55
CA SER A 75 -21.99 -4.53 1.23
C SER A 75 -21.25 -5.56 0.37
N PRO A 76 -21.96 -6.38 -0.44
CA PRO A 76 -21.33 -7.30 -1.39
C PRO A 76 -20.36 -6.60 -2.35
N SER A 77 -20.69 -5.37 -2.76
CA SER A 77 -19.83 -4.54 -3.61
C SER A 77 -18.52 -4.17 -2.92
N TYR A 78 -18.54 -3.81 -1.63
CA TYR A 78 -17.34 -3.49 -0.88
C TYR A 78 -16.49 -4.74 -0.65
N LEU A 79 -17.12 -5.86 -0.29
CA LEU A 79 -16.43 -7.15 -0.13
C LEU A 79 -15.69 -7.51 -1.42
N THR A 80 -16.37 -7.44 -2.57
CA THR A 80 -15.79 -7.71 -3.88
C THR A 80 -14.61 -6.79 -4.20
N ARG A 81 -14.71 -5.49 -3.87
CA ARG A 81 -13.60 -4.53 -4.06
C ARG A 81 -12.37 -4.93 -3.25
N VAL A 82 -12.55 -5.30 -1.99
CA VAL A 82 -11.44 -5.72 -1.11
C VAL A 82 -10.85 -7.05 -1.58
N MET A 83 -11.68 -8.00 -2.01
CA MET A 83 -11.24 -9.30 -2.56
C MET A 83 -10.29 -9.15 -3.75
N ARG A 84 -10.38 -8.07 -4.54
CA ARG A 84 -9.45 -7.79 -5.65
C ARG A 84 -8.01 -7.60 -5.20
N LEU A 85 -7.76 -7.25 -3.93
CA LEU A 85 -6.41 -7.17 -3.39
C LEU A 85 -5.68 -8.53 -3.49
N THR A 86 -6.41 -9.65 -3.49
CA THR A 86 -5.80 -10.98 -3.70
C THR A 86 -5.24 -11.21 -5.11
N LEU A 87 -5.54 -10.32 -6.07
CA LEU A 87 -5.15 -10.41 -7.48
C LEU A 87 -3.94 -9.53 -7.83
N LEU A 88 -3.42 -8.79 -6.85
CA LEU A 88 -2.22 -7.97 -7.02
C LEU A 88 -0.99 -8.85 -7.22
N ALA A 89 0.01 -8.30 -7.91
CA ALA A 89 1.31 -8.93 -8.06
C ALA A 89 1.93 -9.26 -6.68
N PRO A 90 2.57 -10.43 -6.50
CA PRO A 90 3.08 -10.87 -5.20
C PRO A 90 4.04 -9.88 -4.53
N ASP A 91 4.93 -9.27 -5.32
CA ASP A 91 5.88 -8.25 -4.87
C ASP A 91 5.20 -6.97 -4.35
N ILE A 92 4.05 -6.62 -4.91
CA ILE A 92 3.23 -5.50 -4.41
C ILE A 92 2.59 -5.86 -3.07
N ILE A 93 2.11 -7.09 -2.90
CA ILE A 93 1.58 -7.58 -1.62
C ILE A 93 2.67 -7.58 -0.56
N GLU A 94 3.85 -8.11 -0.86
CA GLU A 94 5.02 -8.07 0.03
C GLU A 94 5.37 -6.64 0.43
N ALA A 95 5.43 -5.72 -0.53
CA ALA A 95 5.71 -4.32 -0.26
C ALA A 95 4.66 -3.67 0.66
N ILE A 96 3.38 -4.01 0.50
CA ILE A 96 2.30 -3.56 1.39
C ILE A 96 2.52 -4.09 2.82
N LEU A 97 2.83 -5.38 2.96
CA LEU A 97 3.04 -6.03 4.26
C LEU A 97 4.30 -5.51 4.97
N ASP A 98 5.35 -5.19 4.21
CA ASP A 98 6.58 -4.55 4.70
C ASP A 98 6.38 -3.06 5.09
N GLY A 99 5.18 -2.51 4.92
CA GLY A 99 4.88 -1.11 5.21
C GLY A 99 5.44 -0.13 4.17
N ASN A 100 5.83 -0.63 2.99
CA ASN A 100 6.28 0.17 1.86
C ASN A 100 5.36 -0.01 0.64
N PRO A 101 4.05 0.31 0.76
CA PRO A 101 3.12 0.14 -0.35
C PRO A 101 3.49 1.04 -1.54
N PRO A 102 2.99 0.73 -2.76
CA PRO A 102 3.06 1.66 -3.87
C PRO A 102 2.55 3.04 -3.48
N SER A 103 3.00 4.08 -4.17
CA SER A 103 2.71 5.48 -3.81
C SER A 103 1.24 5.89 -3.93
N VAL A 104 0.38 5.01 -4.41
CA VAL A 104 -1.05 5.22 -4.58
C VAL A 104 -1.84 5.04 -3.28
N GLY A 105 -3.07 5.55 -3.25
CA GLY A 105 -3.99 5.37 -2.14
C GLY A 105 -4.69 4.00 -2.16
N MET A 106 -5.47 3.77 -1.09
CA MET A 106 -6.34 2.59 -0.97
C MET A 106 -7.41 2.54 -2.08
N THR A 107 -7.94 3.69 -2.48
CA THR A 107 -9.00 3.76 -3.50
C THR A 107 -8.52 3.15 -4.81
N GLU A 108 -7.33 3.53 -5.24
CA GLU A 108 -6.69 3.08 -6.46
C GLU A 108 -6.37 1.58 -6.43
N LEU A 109 -6.00 1.04 -5.26
CA LEU A 109 -5.77 -0.40 -5.08
C LEU A 109 -7.06 -1.23 -5.10
N LEU A 110 -8.21 -0.62 -4.76
CA LEU A 110 -9.52 -1.28 -4.74
C LEU A 110 -10.28 -1.15 -6.07
N ASP A 111 -9.81 -0.30 -6.98
CA ASP A 111 -10.42 -0.12 -8.29
C ASP A 111 -10.13 -1.33 -9.21
N PRO A 112 -10.97 -1.57 -10.23
CA PRO A 112 -10.71 -2.64 -11.19
C PRO A 112 -9.32 -2.47 -11.81
N MET A 113 -8.51 -3.53 -11.75
CA MET A 113 -7.15 -3.54 -12.27
C MET A 113 -7.00 -4.68 -13.26
N THR A 114 -6.09 -4.50 -14.22
CA THR A 114 -5.65 -5.56 -15.12
C THR A 114 -5.12 -6.77 -14.33
N HIS A 115 -5.34 -7.97 -14.86
CA HIS A 115 -4.78 -9.21 -14.28
C HIS A 115 -3.31 -9.42 -14.67
N VAL A 116 -2.76 -8.61 -15.58
CA VAL A 116 -1.37 -8.69 -16.01
C VAL A 116 -0.49 -7.93 -15.00
N TRP A 117 0.33 -8.66 -14.24
CA TRP A 117 1.17 -8.06 -13.19
C TRP A 117 2.13 -6.98 -13.68
N ALA A 118 2.69 -7.11 -14.89
CA ALA A 118 3.55 -6.09 -15.46
C ALA A 118 2.82 -4.74 -15.65
N GLU A 119 1.56 -4.80 -16.09
CA GLU A 119 0.73 -3.62 -16.25
C GLU A 119 0.27 -3.05 -14.90
N GLN A 120 0.00 -3.91 -13.90
CA GLN A 120 -0.28 -3.47 -12.52
C GLN A 120 0.88 -2.65 -11.95
N ARG A 121 2.12 -3.14 -12.09
CA ARG A 121 3.34 -2.43 -11.64
C ARG A 121 3.45 -1.06 -12.30
N SER A 122 3.28 -1.01 -13.62
CA SER A 122 3.30 0.25 -14.37
C SER A 122 2.20 1.22 -13.91
N ALA A 123 0.97 0.73 -13.72
CA ALA A 123 -0.16 1.56 -13.31
C ALA A 123 -0.01 2.11 -11.89
N LEU A 124 0.59 1.33 -10.99
CA LEU A 124 0.82 1.70 -9.59
C LEU A 124 2.14 2.46 -9.38
N GLY A 125 2.94 2.65 -10.44
CA GLY A 125 4.27 3.24 -10.36
C GLY A 125 5.18 2.46 -9.41
N TYR A 126 5.03 1.13 -9.38
CA TYR A 126 5.79 0.24 -8.53
C TYR A 126 6.88 -0.42 -9.37
N GLU A 127 8.13 -0.05 -9.12
CA GLU A 127 9.30 -0.75 -9.61
C GLU A 127 9.65 -1.80 -8.55
N GLY A 128 9.51 -3.08 -8.90
CA GLY A 128 9.84 -4.19 -8.00
C GLY A 128 11.27 -4.10 -7.47
N ARG A 129 11.52 -4.78 -6.35
CA ARG A 129 12.88 -4.94 -5.83
C ARG A 129 13.74 -5.82 -6.72
#